data_AF-A0A1U7D9E0-F1
#
_entry.id   AF-A0A1U7D9E0-F1
#
_cell.length_a   1.000
_cell.length_b   1.000
_cell.length_c   1.000
_cell.angle_alpha   90.00
_cell.angle_beta   90.00
_cell.angle_gamma   90.00
#
_symmetry.space_group_name_H-M   'P 1'
#
loop_
_entity.id
_entity.type
_entity.pdbx_description
1 polymer ?
#
loop_
_entity_poly.entity_id
_entity_poly.type
_entity_poly.pdbx_seq_one_letter_code
_entity_poly.pdbx_strand_id
1 'polypeptide(L)'
;MMSQIDDLQSRITRALDRIAQGVERVSAAPPAPEPTPEPEPQPDPESARAAEEAAAEIARLTDALDDEKMANAQLEERVRELHARLDGQGAPDPALQDQLAAQRDGMATLDSELQRLRTANTMLVRTNEQLRTALQDNLGEPHLVNQAMLAELEALRAARAVEEAEARAVLGALEPALAQAAGTEQATGGETMQ
;
A
#
# COMPACT_ATOMS: atom_id res chain seq x y z
N MET A 1 65.67 29.70 19.35
CA MET A 1 64.78 28.62 18.89
C MET A 1 65.40 27.22 19.01
N MET A 2 66.73 27.05 19.17
CA MET A 2 67.37 25.74 19.42
C MET A 2 67.34 25.28 20.89
N SER A 3 67.51 26.21 21.86
CA SER A 3 67.53 25.87 23.30
C SER A 3 66.23 25.26 23.86
N GLN A 4 65.07 25.49 23.23
CA GLN A 4 63.81 24.85 23.63
C GLN A 4 63.75 23.37 23.22
N ILE A 5 64.42 23.00 22.13
CA ILE A 5 64.48 21.61 21.67
C ILE A 5 65.42 20.81 22.58
N ASP A 6 66.55 21.38 22.98
CA ASP A 6 67.50 20.73 23.90
C ASP A 6 66.89 20.51 25.30
N ASP A 7 66.09 21.47 25.80
CA ASP A 7 65.39 21.35 27.08
C ASP A 7 64.30 20.27 27.04
N LEU A 8 63.55 20.19 25.93
CA LEU A 8 62.58 19.12 25.70
C LEU A 8 63.25 17.75 25.59
N GLN A 9 64.36 17.64 24.87
CA GLN A 9 65.14 16.40 24.77
C GLN A 9 65.70 15.97 26.13
N SER A 10 66.25 16.90 26.92
CA SER A 10 66.73 16.60 28.27
C SER A 10 65.59 16.13 29.19
N ARG A 11 64.41 16.75 29.12
CA ARG A 11 63.22 16.32 29.88
C ARG A 11 62.72 14.94 29.44
N ILE A 12 62.72 14.63 28.15
CA ILE A 12 62.29 13.33 27.63
C ILE A 12 63.25 12.24 28.10
N THR A 13 64.57 12.42 27.96
CA THR A 13 65.56 11.44 28.41
C THR A 13 65.42 11.17 29.92
N ARG A 14 65.23 12.24 30.71
CA ARG A 14 65.03 12.09 32.17
C ARG A 14 63.70 11.42 32.54
N ALA A 15 62.65 11.60 31.73
CA ALA A 15 61.38 10.90 31.91
C ALA A 15 61.51 9.42 31.55
N LEU A 16 62.22 9.10 30.46
CA LEU A 16 62.48 7.73 30.04
C LEU A 16 63.35 6.97 31.05
N ASP A 17 64.40 7.58 31.60
CA ASP A 17 65.19 6.97 32.67
C ASP A 17 64.37 6.72 33.94
N ARG A 18 63.46 7.64 34.28
CA ARG A 18 62.54 7.45 35.42
C ARG A 18 61.57 6.29 35.18
N ILE A 19 61.06 6.15 33.95
CA ILE A 19 60.18 5.03 33.57
C ILE A 19 60.97 3.72 33.58
N ALA A 20 62.17 3.69 33.02
CA ALA A 20 63.04 2.51 33.04
C ALA A 20 63.32 2.05 34.47
N GLN A 21 63.68 2.98 35.37
CA GLN A 21 63.84 2.69 36.80
C GLN A 21 62.52 2.32 37.49
N GLY A 22 61.38 2.83 37.01
CA GLY A 22 60.06 2.46 37.52
C GLY A 22 59.69 1.02 37.15
N VAL A 23 59.93 0.64 35.89
CA VAL A 23 59.72 -0.72 35.37
C VAL A 23 60.69 -1.70 36.02
N GLU A 24 61.96 -1.34 36.20
CA GLU A 24 62.90 -2.15 36.97
C GLU A 24 62.49 -2.26 38.43
N ARG A 25 61.96 -1.21 39.09
CA ARG A 25 61.44 -1.34 40.46
C ARG A 25 60.19 -2.21 40.54
N VAL A 26 59.32 -2.20 39.54
CA VAL A 26 58.15 -3.09 39.49
C VAL A 26 58.58 -4.54 39.18
N SER A 27 59.59 -4.72 38.35
CA SER A 27 60.12 -6.04 37.97
C SER A 27 61.10 -6.64 38.98
N ALA A 28 61.80 -5.81 39.74
CA ALA A 28 62.75 -6.18 40.80
C ALA A 28 62.17 -5.95 42.20
N ALA A 29 60.90 -5.52 42.29
CA ALA A 29 60.12 -5.72 43.50
C ALA A 29 60.20 -7.22 43.81
N PRO A 30 60.69 -7.61 45.00
CA PRO A 30 60.55 -8.99 45.45
C PRO A 30 59.07 -9.37 45.29
N PRO A 31 58.72 -10.62 44.94
CA PRO A 31 57.35 -11.06 45.17
C PRO A 31 57.02 -10.64 46.60
N ALA A 32 55.94 -9.87 46.77
CA ALA A 32 55.44 -9.61 48.11
C ALA A 32 55.42 -10.98 48.82
N PRO A 33 55.87 -11.07 50.09
CA PRO A 33 55.65 -12.30 50.85
C PRO A 33 54.20 -12.65 50.62
N GLU A 34 53.92 -13.88 50.15
CA GLU A 34 52.56 -14.36 49.93
C GLU A 34 51.71 -13.81 51.07
N PRO A 35 50.66 -13.02 50.79
CA PRO A 35 49.78 -12.62 51.86
C PRO A 35 49.34 -13.95 52.49
N THR A 36 49.71 -14.14 53.74
CA THR A 36 49.01 -15.09 54.59
C THR A 36 47.53 -14.75 54.36
N PRO A 37 46.65 -15.72 54.07
CA PRO A 37 45.29 -15.42 53.71
C PRO A 37 44.64 -14.68 54.90
N GLU A 38 44.68 -13.36 54.86
CA GLU A 38 43.75 -12.52 55.57
C GLU A 38 42.39 -12.90 54.98
N PRO A 39 41.41 -13.30 55.82
CA PRO A 39 40.09 -13.60 55.31
C PRO A 39 39.64 -12.38 54.52
N GLU A 40 39.24 -12.60 53.26
CA GLU A 40 38.51 -11.63 52.46
C GLU A 40 37.51 -10.94 53.38
N PRO A 41 37.38 -9.59 53.37
CA PRO A 41 36.38 -8.91 54.18
C PRO A 41 35.05 -9.57 53.85
N GLN A 42 34.55 -10.36 54.81
CA GLN A 42 33.30 -11.08 54.64
C GLN A 42 32.27 -9.99 54.35
N PRO A 43 31.52 -10.09 53.23
CA PRO A 43 30.49 -9.11 52.96
C PRO A 43 29.60 -9.07 54.20
N ASP A 44 29.40 -7.87 54.77
CA ASP A 44 28.51 -7.72 55.92
C ASP A 44 27.22 -8.48 55.59
N PRO A 45 26.66 -9.27 56.52
CA PRO A 45 25.52 -10.15 56.23
C PRO A 45 24.30 -9.40 55.67
N GLU A 46 24.21 -8.09 55.93
CA GLU A 46 23.22 -7.18 55.35
C GLU A 46 23.49 -6.88 53.86
N SER A 47 24.76 -6.70 53.46
CA SER A 47 25.18 -6.50 52.06
C SER A 47 25.04 -7.76 51.21
N ALA A 48 25.28 -8.94 51.79
CA ALA A 48 25.07 -10.22 51.12
C ALA A 48 23.59 -10.50 50.86
N ARG A 49 22.71 -10.18 51.83
CA ARG A 49 21.25 -10.28 51.67
C ARG A 49 20.73 -9.27 50.64
N ALA A 50 21.21 -8.03 50.67
CA ALA A 50 20.86 -7.02 49.67
C ALA A 50 21.29 -7.43 48.24
N ALA A 51 22.44 -8.09 48.11
CA ALA A 51 22.90 -8.63 46.82
C ALA A 51 22.04 -9.81 46.34
N GLU A 52 21.59 -10.67 47.25
CA GLU A 52 20.70 -11.81 46.94
C GLU A 52 19.28 -11.32 46.57
N GLU A 53 18.76 -10.32 47.28
CA GLU A 53 17.49 -9.65 46.95
C GLU A 53 17.56 -8.93 45.60
N ALA A 54 18.66 -8.23 45.31
CA ALA A 54 18.89 -7.60 44.01
C ALA A 54 19.01 -8.65 42.89
N ALA A 55 19.67 -9.79 43.14
CA ALA A 55 19.74 -10.89 42.17
C ALA A 55 18.37 -11.52 41.92
N ALA A 56 17.55 -11.67 42.96
CA ALA A 56 16.18 -12.17 42.84
C ALA A 56 15.27 -11.19 42.06
N GLU A 57 15.42 -9.89 42.28
CA GLU A 57 14.68 -8.87 41.52
C GLU A 57 15.12 -8.80 40.06
N ILE A 58 16.43 -8.91 39.78
CA ILE A 58 16.95 -9.01 38.41
C ILE A 58 16.36 -10.24 37.71
N ALA A 59 16.30 -11.39 38.37
CA ALA A 59 15.71 -12.61 37.81
C ALA A 59 14.22 -12.43 37.48
N ARG A 60 13.44 -11.80 38.38
CA ARG A 60 12.03 -11.49 38.12
C ARG A 60 11.83 -10.53 36.96
N LEU A 61 12.65 -9.48 36.89
CA LEU A 61 12.59 -8.49 35.82
C LEU A 61 13.00 -9.09 34.47
N THR A 62 13.96 -10.02 34.45
CA THR A 62 14.32 -10.74 33.22
C THR A 62 13.19 -11.65 32.75
N ASP A 63 12.55 -12.39 33.65
CA ASP A 63 11.41 -13.25 33.30
C ASP A 63 10.24 -12.41 32.73
N ALA A 64 9.89 -11.31 33.39
CA ALA A 64 8.84 -10.40 32.93
C ALA A 64 9.18 -9.76 31.57
N LEU A 65 10.46 -9.40 31.35
CA LEU A 65 10.92 -8.85 30.08
C LEU A 65 10.82 -9.88 28.94
N ASP A 66 11.11 -11.15 29.22
CA ASP A 66 11.02 -12.21 28.22
C ASP A 66 9.56 -12.57 27.90
N ASP A 67 8.67 -12.56 28.89
CA ASP A 67 7.22 -12.66 28.69
C ASP A 67 6.67 -11.53 27.81
N GLU A 68 7.05 -10.28 28.08
CA GLU A 68 6.65 -9.11 27.29
C GLU A 68 7.21 -9.16 25.86
N LYS A 69 8.45 -9.61 25.67
CA LYS A 69 9.01 -9.82 24.32
C LYS A 69 8.24 -10.88 23.55
N MET A 70 7.85 -11.98 24.20
CA MET A 70 7.02 -13.01 23.55
C MET A 70 5.64 -12.46 23.17
N ALA A 71 5.01 -11.70 24.05
CA ALA A 71 3.73 -11.04 23.76
C ALA A 71 3.86 -10.05 22.60
N ASN A 72 4.94 -9.27 22.56
CA ASN A 72 5.21 -8.32 21.49
C ASN A 72 5.43 -9.04 20.14
N ALA A 73 6.22 -10.11 20.11
CA ALA A 73 6.43 -10.91 18.90
C ALA A 73 5.11 -11.49 18.33
N GLN A 74 4.22 -11.97 19.22
CA GLN A 74 2.88 -12.44 18.82
C GLN A 74 1.99 -11.32 18.28
N LEU A 75 2.05 -10.13 18.88
CA LEU A 75 1.31 -8.96 18.41
C LEU A 75 1.85 -8.47 17.06
N GLU A 76 3.17 -8.43 16.87
CA GLU A 76 3.80 -8.09 15.58
C GLU A 76 3.40 -9.07 14.47
N GLU A 77 3.33 -10.38 14.79
CA GLU A 77 2.85 -11.38 13.85
C GLU A 77 1.36 -11.19 13.51
N ARG A 78 0.52 -10.94 14.50
CA ARG A 78 -0.90 -10.59 14.27
C ARG A 78 -1.05 -9.32 13.45
N VAL A 79 -0.25 -8.28 13.71
CA VAL A 79 -0.29 -7.03 12.94
C VAL A 79 0.18 -7.26 11.52
N ARG A 80 1.20 -8.09 11.28
CA ARG A 80 1.62 -8.50 9.94
C ARG A 80 0.51 -9.27 9.21
N GLU A 81 -0.14 -10.21 9.88
CA GLU A 81 -1.24 -10.97 9.30
C GLU A 81 -2.44 -10.08 8.98
N LEU A 82 -2.81 -9.18 9.89
CA LEU A 82 -3.87 -8.21 9.67
C LEU A 82 -3.54 -7.25 8.53
N HIS A 83 -2.31 -6.73 8.45
CA HIS A 83 -1.88 -5.94 7.30
C HIS A 83 -1.97 -6.73 5.99
N ALA A 84 -1.46 -7.97 5.95
CA ALA A 84 -1.57 -8.80 4.75
C ALA A 84 -3.02 -9.07 4.32
N ARG A 85 -3.94 -9.27 5.29
CA ARG A 85 -5.38 -9.41 5.02
C ARG A 85 -6.00 -8.11 4.53
N LEU A 86 -5.65 -6.97 5.13
CA LEU A 86 -6.15 -5.65 4.69
C LEU A 86 -5.61 -5.27 3.31
N ASP A 87 -4.34 -5.52 3.02
CA ASP A 87 -3.74 -5.26 1.71
C ASP A 87 -4.41 -6.13 0.63
N GLY A 88 -4.75 -7.38 0.97
CA GLY A 88 -5.51 -8.28 0.10
C GLY A 88 -6.98 -7.87 -0.11
N GLN A 89 -7.60 -7.18 0.86
CA GLN A 89 -8.99 -6.69 0.77
C GLN A 89 -9.10 -5.26 0.21
N GLY A 90 -8.05 -4.45 0.36
CA GLY A 90 -8.00 -3.05 -0.06
C GLY A 90 -7.63 -2.87 -1.53
N ALA A 91 -6.99 -3.87 -2.14
CA ALA A 91 -6.82 -3.90 -3.59
C ALA A 91 -8.21 -4.13 -4.23
N PRO A 92 -8.75 -3.16 -4.99
CA PRO A 92 -10.01 -3.38 -5.68
C PRO A 92 -9.80 -4.50 -6.68
N ASP A 93 -10.64 -5.54 -6.63
CA ASP A 93 -10.54 -6.69 -7.52
C ASP A 93 -10.38 -6.20 -8.97
N PRO A 94 -9.26 -6.53 -9.66
CA PRO A 94 -9.01 -6.07 -11.01
C PRO A 94 -10.15 -6.42 -11.96
N ALA A 95 -10.85 -7.55 -11.73
CA ALA A 95 -12.01 -7.93 -12.53
C ALA A 95 -13.20 -6.96 -12.34
N LEU A 96 -13.44 -6.48 -11.13
CA LEU A 96 -14.45 -5.45 -10.86
C LEU A 96 -14.07 -4.10 -11.49
N GLN A 97 -12.79 -3.74 -11.46
CA GLN A 97 -12.32 -2.51 -12.09
C GLN A 97 -12.53 -2.55 -13.61
N ASP A 98 -12.18 -3.67 -14.25
CA ASP A 98 -12.37 -3.88 -15.69
C ASP A 98 -13.86 -3.87 -16.07
N GLN A 99 -14.73 -4.48 -15.24
CA GLN A 99 -16.19 -4.43 -15.45
C GLN A 99 -16.74 -3.01 -15.36
N LEU A 100 -16.32 -2.22 -14.37
CA LEU A 100 -16.74 -0.83 -14.23
C LEU A 100 -16.24 0.04 -15.39
N ALA A 101 -15.03 -0.22 -15.89
CA ALA A 101 -14.49 0.45 -17.06
C ALA A 101 -15.32 0.13 -18.31
N ALA A 102 -15.58 -1.15 -18.58
CA ALA A 102 -16.40 -1.58 -19.71
C ALA A 102 -17.84 -1.03 -19.64
N GLN A 103 -18.43 -0.97 -18.45
CA GLN A 103 -19.76 -0.38 -18.25
C GLN A 103 -19.76 1.13 -18.56
N ARG A 104 -18.74 1.86 -18.11
CA ARG A 104 -18.59 3.30 -18.40
C ARG A 104 -18.42 3.56 -19.90
N ASP A 105 -17.63 2.75 -20.58
CA ASP A 105 -17.43 2.85 -22.03
C ASP A 105 -18.73 2.58 -22.79
N GLY A 106 -19.50 1.57 -22.36
CA GLY A 106 -20.83 1.27 -22.90
C GLY A 106 -21.81 2.43 -22.72
N MET A 107 -21.86 3.02 -21.51
CA MET A 107 -22.70 4.20 -21.23
C MET A 107 -22.29 5.42 -22.05
N ALA A 108 -20.98 5.68 -22.19
CA ALA A 108 -20.47 6.79 -23.00
C ALA A 108 -20.84 6.62 -24.48
N THR A 109 -20.76 5.38 -24.99
CA THR A 109 -21.20 5.04 -26.35
C THR A 109 -22.69 5.33 -26.54
N LEU A 110 -23.54 4.83 -25.63
CA LEU A 110 -24.99 5.05 -25.70
C LEU A 110 -25.35 6.53 -25.66
N ASP A 111 -24.71 7.33 -24.79
CA ASP A 111 -24.96 8.77 -24.73
C ASP A 111 -24.61 9.47 -26.06
N SER A 112 -23.46 9.10 -26.66
CA SER A 112 -23.06 9.66 -27.95
C SER A 112 -24.04 9.32 -29.08
N GLU A 113 -24.58 8.10 -29.12
CA GLU A 113 -25.58 7.70 -30.11
C GLU A 113 -26.94 8.38 -29.86
N LEU A 114 -27.34 8.57 -28.59
CA LEU A 114 -28.55 9.35 -28.25
C LEU A 114 -28.42 10.81 -28.67
N GLN A 115 -27.25 11.43 -28.49
CA GLN A 115 -26.99 12.78 -28.96
C GLN A 115 -27.07 12.89 -30.49
N ARG A 116 -26.54 11.91 -31.21
CA ARG A 116 -26.67 11.82 -32.68
C ARG A 116 -28.12 11.66 -33.10
N LEU A 117 -28.89 10.78 -32.45
CA LEU A 117 -30.31 10.58 -32.72
C LEU A 117 -31.13 11.86 -32.50
N ARG A 118 -30.87 12.61 -31.43
CA ARG A 118 -31.52 13.91 -31.16
C ARG A 118 -31.18 14.93 -32.26
N THR A 119 -29.93 14.98 -32.67
CA THR A 119 -29.47 15.90 -33.73
C THR A 119 -30.11 15.55 -35.07
N ALA A 120 -30.12 14.27 -35.44
CA ALA A 120 -30.74 13.78 -36.68
C ALA A 120 -32.26 14.03 -36.70
N ASN A 121 -32.96 13.81 -35.58
CA ASN A 121 -34.38 14.14 -35.46
C ASN A 121 -34.65 15.65 -35.56
N THR A 122 -33.82 16.49 -34.94
CA THR A 122 -33.94 17.95 -35.04
C THR A 122 -33.79 18.40 -36.50
N MET A 123 -32.82 17.83 -37.22
CA MET A 123 -32.63 18.09 -38.65
C MET A 123 -33.82 17.61 -39.48
N LEU A 124 -34.35 16.43 -39.18
CA LEU A 124 -35.55 15.90 -39.82
C LEU A 124 -36.76 16.83 -39.68
N VAL A 125 -37.07 17.25 -38.45
CA VAL A 125 -38.18 18.16 -38.15
C VAL A 125 -38.02 19.46 -38.93
N ARG A 126 -36.82 20.07 -38.89
CA ARG A 126 -36.51 21.28 -39.66
C ARG A 126 -36.71 21.09 -41.17
N THR A 127 -36.22 19.98 -41.74
CA THR A 127 -36.42 19.70 -43.19
C THR A 127 -37.89 19.49 -43.54
N ASN A 128 -38.67 18.88 -42.65
CA ASN A 128 -40.11 18.72 -42.83
C ASN A 128 -40.86 20.06 -42.77
N GLU A 129 -40.46 20.96 -41.88
CA GLU A 129 -40.99 22.33 -41.83
C GLU A 129 -40.70 23.09 -43.12
N GLN A 130 -39.45 23.02 -43.63
CA GLN A 130 -39.07 23.63 -44.90
C GLN A 130 -39.89 23.08 -46.08
N LEU A 131 -40.08 21.76 -46.14
CA LEU A 131 -40.93 21.14 -47.15
C LEU A 131 -42.39 21.61 -47.05
N ARG A 132 -42.94 21.71 -45.83
CA ARG A 132 -44.32 22.17 -45.64
C ARG A 132 -44.50 23.61 -46.08
N THR A 133 -43.56 24.50 -45.76
CA THR A 133 -43.58 25.89 -46.23
C THR A 133 -43.49 25.96 -47.74
N ALA A 134 -42.55 25.25 -48.37
CA ALA A 134 -42.41 25.22 -49.82
C ALA A 134 -43.70 24.70 -50.51
N LEU A 135 -44.33 23.65 -49.96
CA LEU A 135 -45.61 23.15 -50.45
C LEU A 135 -46.75 24.17 -50.28
N GLN A 136 -46.80 24.89 -49.17
CA GLN A 136 -47.79 25.96 -48.94
C GLN A 136 -47.64 27.11 -49.95
N ASP A 137 -46.40 27.46 -50.28
CA ASP A 137 -46.06 28.48 -51.27
C ASP A 137 -46.21 27.97 -52.72
N ASN A 138 -46.62 26.70 -52.91
CA ASN A 138 -46.68 26.00 -54.21
C ASN A 138 -45.33 25.97 -54.94
N LEU A 139 -44.23 26.04 -54.20
CA LEU A 139 -42.87 25.91 -54.70
C LEU A 139 -42.45 24.45 -54.64
N GLY A 140 -42.43 23.80 -55.81
CA GLY A 140 -41.85 22.47 -55.95
C GLY A 140 -40.33 22.55 -55.99
N GLU A 141 -39.67 22.25 -54.87
CA GLU A 141 -38.21 22.27 -54.75
C GLU A 141 -37.63 20.84 -54.62
N PRO A 142 -37.15 20.22 -55.72
CA PRO A 142 -36.63 18.84 -55.70
C PRO A 142 -35.46 18.63 -54.73
N HIS A 143 -34.69 19.67 -54.46
CA HIS A 143 -33.55 19.60 -53.55
C HIS A 143 -33.98 19.47 -52.08
N LEU A 144 -35.11 20.07 -51.67
CA LEU A 144 -35.67 19.89 -50.33
C LEU A 144 -36.16 18.45 -50.12
N VAL A 145 -36.72 17.83 -51.16
CA VAL A 145 -37.15 16.42 -51.10
C VAL A 145 -35.93 15.52 -50.89
N ASN A 146 -34.86 15.72 -51.67
CA ASN A 146 -33.62 14.97 -51.49
C ASN A 146 -33.01 15.20 -50.10
N GLN A 147 -33.05 16.43 -49.59
CA GLN A 147 -32.54 16.76 -48.25
C GLN A 147 -33.35 16.08 -47.14
N ALA A 148 -34.67 16.05 -47.27
CA ALA A 148 -35.54 15.34 -46.33
C ALA A 148 -35.32 13.82 -46.36
N MET A 149 -35.17 13.23 -47.55
CA MET A 149 -34.84 11.80 -47.68
C MET A 149 -33.50 11.47 -47.01
N LEU A 150 -32.48 12.32 -47.17
CA LEU A 150 -31.19 12.13 -46.52
C LEU A 150 -31.30 12.26 -44.99
N ALA A 151 -32.05 13.25 -44.50
CA ALA A 151 -32.28 13.42 -43.08
C ALA A 151 -33.06 12.23 -42.48
N GLU A 152 -34.02 11.66 -43.22
CA GLU A 152 -34.77 10.47 -42.81
C GLU A 152 -33.88 9.23 -42.71
N LEU A 153 -33.03 9.00 -43.72
CA LEU A 153 -32.07 7.92 -43.67
C LEU A 153 -31.10 8.06 -42.50
N GLU A 154 -30.63 9.29 -42.22
CA GLU A 154 -29.73 9.54 -41.10
C GLU A 154 -30.42 9.31 -39.74
N ALA A 155 -31.67 9.73 -39.59
CA ALA A 155 -32.43 9.47 -38.36
C ALA A 155 -32.70 7.98 -38.13
N LEU A 156 -33.03 7.23 -39.20
CA LEU A 156 -33.21 5.78 -39.12
C LEU A 156 -31.90 5.06 -38.76
N ARG A 157 -30.78 5.50 -39.33
CA ARG A 157 -29.46 4.97 -38.98
C ARG A 157 -29.10 5.26 -37.53
N ALA A 158 -29.32 6.49 -37.07
CA ALA A 158 -29.07 6.87 -35.69
C ALA A 158 -29.98 6.10 -34.71
N ALA A 159 -31.24 5.87 -35.07
CA ALA A 159 -32.16 5.07 -34.24
C ALA A 159 -31.66 3.63 -34.10
N ARG A 160 -31.26 3.01 -35.20
CA ARG A 160 -30.68 1.66 -35.19
C ARG A 160 -29.36 1.58 -34.41
N ALA A 161 -28.51 2.62 -34.50
CA ALA A 161 -27.26 2.68 -33.75
C ALA A 161 -27.52 2.77 -32.23
N VAL A 162 -28.55 3.52 -31.81
CA VAL A 162 -28.99 3.56 -30.40
C VAL A 162 -29.49 2.19 -29.95
N GLU A 163 -30.36 1.53 -30.73
CA GLU A 163 -30.86 0.19 -30.41
C GLU A 163 -29.72 -0.83 -30.25
N GLU A 164 -28.71 -0.77 -31.14
CA GLU A 164 -27.54 -1.63 -31.06
C GLU A 164 -26.66 -1.33 -29.83
N ALA A 165 -26.44 -0.04 -29.51
CA ALA A 165 -25.69 0.37 -28.33
C ALA A 165 -26.42 -0.04 -27.03
N GLU A 166 -27.74 0.10 -26.99
CA GLU A 166 -28.57 -0.34 -25.87
C GLU A 166 -28.51 -1.86 -25.69
N ALA A 167 -28.67 -2.64 -26.77
CA ALA A 167 -28.57 -4.10 -26.73
C ALA A 167 -27.21 -4.56 -26.20
N ARG A 168 -26.11 -3.94 -26.66
CA ARG A 168 -24.76 -4.24 -26.16
C ARG A 168 -24.60 -3.88 -24.70
N ALA A 169 -25.10 -2.72 -24.26
CA ALA A 169 -25.03 -2.30 -22.86
C ALA A 169 -25.82 -3.25 -21.93
N VAL A 170 -27.00 -3.68 -22.35
CA VAL A 170 -27.82 -4.65 -21.61
C VAL A 170 -27.13 -6.01 -21.53
N LEU A 171 -26.62 -6.53 -22.65
CA LEU A 171 -25.88 -7.80 -22.66
C LEU A 171 -24.65 -7.75 -21.75
N GLY A 172 -23.87 -6.67 -21.84
CA GLY A 172 -22.70 -6.45 -20.99
C GLY A 172 -23.02 -6.33 -19.49
N ALA A 173 -24.24 -5.91 -19.13
CA ALA A 173 -24.70 -5.88 -17.75
C ALA A 173 -25.25 -7.24 -17.27
N LEU A 174 -25.89 -8.02 -18.14
CA LEU A 174 -26.48 -9.32 -17.81
C LEU A 174 -25.43 -10.43 -17.69
N GLU A 175 -24.39 -10.42 -18.50
CA GLU A 175 -23.32 -11.42 -18.50
C GLU A 175 -22.64 -11.59 -17.12
N PRO A 176 -22.18 -10.52 -16.43
CA PRO A 176 -21.61 -10.65 -15.10
C PRO A 176 -22.66 -11.05 -14.04
N ALA A 177 -23.91 -10.58 -14.16
CA ALA A 177 -24.97 -10.97 -13.23
C ALA A 177 -25.30 -12.47 -13.33
N LEU A 178 -25.29 -13.03 -14.54
CA LEU A 178 -25.47 -14.45 -14.77
C LEU A 178 -24.29 -15.28 -14.25
N ALA A 179 -23.05 -14.81 -14.48
CA ALA A 179 -21.85 -15.47 -13.96
C ALA A 179 -21.85 -15.52 -12.42
N GLN A 180 -22.26 -14.44 -11.76
CA GLN A 180 -22.42 -14.40 -10.31
C GLN A 180 -23.50 -15.38 -9.83
N ALA A 181 -24.67 -15.41 -10.49
CA ALA A 181 -25.74 -16.35 -10.14
C ALA A 181 -25.31 -17.82 -10.29
N ALA A 182 -24.60 -18.16 -11.37
CA ALA A 182 -24.07 -19.51 -11.59
C ALA A 182 -22.99 -19.90 -10.56
N GLY A 183 -22.14 -18.95 -10.15
CA GLY A 183 -21.16 -19.17 -9.09
C GLY A 183 -21.80 -19.40 -7.72
N THR A 184 -22.89 -18.69 -7.39
CA THR A 184 -23.63 -18.90 -6.14
C THR A 184 -24.32 -20.25 -6.07
N GLU A 185 -24.84 -20.77 -7.18
CA GLU A 185 -25.51 -22.07 -7.23
C GLU A 185 -24.52 -23.23 -6.99
N GLN A 186 -23.31 -23.14 -7.55
CA GLN A 186 -22.22 -24.11 -7.31
C GLN A 186 -21.71 -24.11 -5.86
N ALA A 187 -21.66 -22.95 -5.21
CA ALA A 187 -21.27 -22.84 -3.80
C ALA A 187 -22.29 -23.53 -2.87
N THR A 188 -23.58 -23.35 -3.12
CA THR A 188 -24.65 -23.95 -2.30
C THR A 188 -24.81 -25.47 -2.48
N GLY A 189 -24.47 -26.02 -3.66
CA GLY A 189 -24.50 -27.46 -3.91
C GLY A 189 -23.33 -28.25 -3.30
N GLY A 190 -22.22 -27.58 -2.98
CA GLY A 190 -21.05 -28.21 -2.36
C GLY A 190 -21.17 -28.41 -0.85
N GLU A 191 -21.87 -27.51 -0.15
CA GLU A 191 -22.06 -27.57 1.31
C GLU A 191 -23.05 -28.66 1.75
N THR A 192 -23.88 -29.21 0.85
CA THR A 192 -24.85 -30.26 1.20
C THR A 192 -24.27 -31.69 1.13
N MET A 193 -22.99 -31.85 0.79
CA MET A 193 -22.36 -33.16 0.55
C MET A 193 -21.25 -33.54 1.55
N GLN A 194 -21.08 -32.81 2.65
CA GLN A 194 -20.24 -33.20 3.81
C GLN A 194 -21.10 -33.36 5.06
#